data_AF-A0A401J0H4-F1
#
_entry.id   AF-A0A401J0H4-F1
#
_cell.length_a   1.000
_cell.length_b   1.000
_cell.length_c   1.000
_cell.angle_alpha   90.00
_cell.angle_beta   90.00
_cell.angle_gamma   90.00
#
_symmetry.space_group_name_H-M   'P 1'
#
loop_
_entity.id
_entity.type
_entity.pdbx_description
1 polymer ?
#
loop_
_entity_poly.entity_id
_entity_poly.type
_entity_poly.pdbx_seq_one_letter_code
_entity_poly.pdbx_strand_id
1 'polypeptide(L)' 'MSKSTSVALSDHFRAFAERKVAEGRFGSTSEVVRAGLRLLEMEEEKLEALRAALIEGEKSGVLHDFDMRDWIDRRFPEA' A
#
# COMPACT_ATOMS: atom_id res chain seq x y z
N MET A 1 4.50 24.20 -10.70
CA MET A 1 3.10 24.68 -10.68
C MET A 1 2.18 23.48 -10.71
N SER A 2 1.17 23.41 -9.84
CA SER A 2 0.15 22.35 -9.92
C SER A 2 -0.66 22.52 -11.20
N LYS A 3 -0.59 21.54 -12.11
CA LYS A 3 -1.40 21.55 -13.33
C LYS A 3 -2.83 21.12 -12.96
N SER A 4 -3.82 21.96 -13.24
CA SER A 4 -5.23 21.60 -13.05
C SER A 4 -5.64 20.60 -14.15
N THR A 5 -6.06 19.40 -13.74
CA THR A 5 -6.53 18.35 -14.65
C THR A 5 -8.03 18.19 -14.48
N SER A 6 -8.78 18.25 -15.59
CA SER A 6 -10.21 17.92 -15.60
C SER A 6 -10.37 16.43 -15.82
N VAL A 7 -11.19 15.77 -15.00
CA VAL A 7 -11.47 14.33 -15.07
C VAL A 7 -12.98 14.10 -15.00
N ALA A 8 -13.48 13.17 -15.82
CA ALA A 8 -14.87 12.74 -15.75
C ALA A 8 -15.03 11.69 -14.65
N LEU A 9 -15.97 11.92 -13.72
CA LEU A 9 -16.37 10.94 -12.72
C LEU A 9 -17.69 10.32 -13.14
N SER A 10 -17.84 9.00 -12.92
CA SER A 10 -19.15 8.37 -13.00
C SER A 10 -20.09 8.93 -11.94
N ASP A 11 -21.40 8.80 -12.15
CA ASP A 11 -22.40 9.26 -11.18
C ASP A 11 -22.19 8.65 -9.78
N HIS A 12 -21.77 7.39 -9.73
CA HIS A 12 -21.42 6.71 -8.48
C HIS A 12 -20.31 7.44 -7.71
N PHE A 13 -19.18 7.76 -8.37
CA PHE A 13 -18.06 8.41 -7.72
C PHE A 13 -18.31 9.89 -7.44
N ARG A 14 -19.10 10.56 -8.30
CA ARG A 14 -19.58 11.92 -8.04
C ARG A 14 -20.40 11.96 -6.75
N ALA A 15 -21.42 11.11 -6.63
CA ALA A 15 -22.27 11.04 -5.44
C ALA A 15 -21.46 10.65 -4.19
N PHE A 16 -20.47 9.77 -4.32
CA PHE A 16 -19.55 9.43 -3.22
C PHE A 16 -18.76 10.67 -2.74
N ALA A 17 -18.14 11.41 -3.66
CA ALA A 17 -17.35 12.59 -3.31
C ALA A 17 -18.23 13.69 -2.71
N GLU A 18 -19.41 13.95 -3.28
CA GLU A 18 -20.39 14.92 -2.74
C GLU A 18 -20.79 14.57 -1.30
N ARG A 19 -21.09 13.31 -0.99
CA ARG A 19 -21.39 12.88 0.39
C ARG A 19 -20.22 13.12 1.32
N LYS A 20 -18.99 12.78 0.91
CA LYS A 20 -17.80 12.94 1.76
C LYS A 20 -17.46 14.40 2.04
N VAL A 21 -17.76 15.29 1.11
CA VAL A 21 -17.68 16.75 1.31
C VAL A 21 -18.80 17.22 2.24
N ALA A 22 -20.04 16.78 2.02
CA ALA A 22 -21.19 17.15 2.87
C ALA A 22 -21.04 16.68 4.33
N GLU A 23 -20.39 15.52 4.55
CA GLU A 23 -20.00 15.02 5.88
C GLU A 23 -18.91 15.88 6.55
N GLY A 24 -18.33 16.87 5.86
CA GLY A 24 -17.25 17.72 6.37
C GLY A 24 -15.87 17.04 6.41
N ARG A 25 -15.74 15.83 5.85
CA ARG A 25 -14.48 15.07 5.87
C ARG A 25 -13.44 15.62 4.89
N PHE A 26 -13.89 16.31 3.84
CA PHE A 26 -13.04 16.96 2.84
C PHE A 26 -13.64 18.30 2.44
N GLY A 27 -12.82 19.27 2.05
CA GLY A 27 -13.27 20.60 1.62
C GLY A 27 -13.71 20.68 0.16
N SER A 28 -13.40 19.67 -0.67
CA SER A 28 -13.80 19.64 -2.09
C SER A 28 -13.71 18.24 -2.71
N THR A 29 -14.41 18.04 -3.83
CA THR A 29 -14.28 16.83 -4.67
C THR A 29 -12.83 16.58 -5.09
N SER A 30 -12.08 17.63 -5.45
CA SER A 30 -10.67 17.48 -5.82
C SER A 30 -9.80 16.96 -4.66
N GLU A 31 -10.17 17.27 -3.42
CA GLU A 31 -9.48 16.76 -2.24
C GLU A 31 -9.79 15.28 -2.00
N VAL A 32 -11.04 14.86 -2.21
CA VAL A 32 -11.43 13.44 -2.19
C VAL A 32 -10.63 12.66 -3.23
N VAL A 33 -10.54 13.17 -4.47
CA VAL A 33 -9.77 12.53 -5.54
C VAL A 33 -8.29 12.41 -5.18
N ARG A 34 -7.67 13.47 -4.65
CA ARG A 34 -6.27 13.41 -4.18
C ARG A 34 -6.08 12.39 -3.06
N ALA A 35 -7.02 12.29 -2.12
CA ALA A 35 -6.96 11.29 -1.07
C ALA A 35 -7.04 9.87 -1.62
N GLY A 36 -7.90 9.63 -2.62
CA GLY A 36 -7.97 8.36 -3.33
C GLY A 36 -6.67 8.02 -4.06
N LEU A 37 -6.08 8.98 -4.77
CA LEU A 37 -4.81 8.79 -5.48
C LEU A 37 -3.65 8.49 -4.53
N ARG A 38 -3.58 9.16 -3.37
CA ARG A 38 -2.57 8.84 -2.34
C ARG A 38 -2.70 7.41 -1.82
N LEU A 39 -3.93 6.94 -1.60
CA LEU A 39 -4.16 5.56 -1.17
C LEU A 39 -3.73 4.55 -2.25
N LEU A 40 -3.99 4.86 -3.52
CA LEU A 40 -3.55 4.03 -4.64
C LEU A 40 -2.01 3.97 -4.72
N GLU A 41 -1.34 5.13 -4.68
CA GLU A 41 0.13 5.23 -4.68
C GLU A 41 0.76 4.41 -3.54
N MET A 42 0.26 4.57 -2.32
CA MET A 42 0.73 3.79 -1.16
C MET A 42 0.54 2.28 -1.33
N GLU A 43 -0.54 1.85 -1.99
CA GLU A 43 -0.79 0.43 -2.22
C GLU A 43 0.13 -0.14 -3.30
N GLU A 44 0.36 0.62 -4.38
CA GLU A 44 1.32 0.25 -5.42
C GLU A 44 2.75 0.16 -4.87
N GLU A 45 3.17 1.11 -4.04
CA GLU A 45 4.48 1.06 -3.37
C GLU A 45 4.65 -0.18 -2.49
N LYS A 46 3.63 -0.56 -1.70
CA LYS A 46 3.66 -1.78 -0.88
C LYS A 46 3.74 -3.03 -1.75
N LEU A 47 3.01 -3.06 -2.86
CA LEU A 47 2.99 -4.20 -3.76
C LEU A 47 4.36 -4.39 -4.43
N GLU A 48 4.98 -3.30 -4.86
CA GLU A 48 6.35 -3.34 -5.41
C GLU A 48 7.38 -3.77 -4.36
N ALA A 49 7.29 -3.24 -3.14
CA ALA A 49 8.16 -3.67 -2.04
C ALA A 49 8.01 -5.17 -1.73
N LEU A 50 6.77 -5.68 -1.71
CA LEU A 50 6.49 -7.10 -1.50
C LEU A 50 7.08 -7.97 -2.62
N ARG A 51 6.91 -7.57 -3.89
CA ARG A 51 7.49 -8.27 -5.04
C ARG A 51 9.01 -8.29 -4.96
N ALA A 52 9.64 -7.16 -4.61
CA ALA A 52 11.08 -7.09 -4.44
C ALA A 52 11.58 -8.03 -3.34
N ALA A 53 10.91 -8.07 -2.18
CA ALA A 53 11.25 -8.96 -1.08
C ALA A 53 11.10 -10.46 -1.44
N LEU A 54 10.07 -10.81 -2.22
CA LEU A 54 9.91 -12.19 -2.72
C LEU A 54 11.04 -12.57 -3.68
N ILE A 55 11.38 -11.68 -4.63
CA ILE A 55 12.49 -11.90 -5.57
C ILE A 55 13.83 -12.01 -4.82
N GLU A 56 14.05 -11.20 -3.79
CA GLU A 56 15.23 -11.31 -2.92
C GLU A 56 15.28 -12.68 -2.23
N GLY A 57 14.17 -13.14 -1.66
CA GLY A 57 14.05 -14.47 -1.07
C GLY A 57 14.34 -15.60 -2.06
N GLU A 58 13.76 -15.55 -3.26
CA GLU A 58 14.01 -16.54 -4.33
C GLU A 58 15.48 -16.56 -4.77
N LYS A 59 16.11 -15.38 -4.86
CA LYS A 59 17.54 -15.26 -5.23
C LYS A 59 18.50 -15.63 -4.12
N SER A 60 18.04 -15.64 -2.86
CA SER A 60 18.85 -16.03 -1.71
C SER A 60 19.19 -17.53 -1.70
N GLY A 61 18.53 -18.31 -2.56
CA GLY A 61 18.69 -19.76 -2.65
C GLY A 61 17.81 -20.50 -1.65
N VAL A 62 17.78 -21.82 -1.76
CA VAL A 62 16.98 -22.67 -0.87
C VAL A 62 17.89 -23.20 0.23
N LEU A 63 17.54 -22.90 1.48
CA LEU A 63 18.16 -23.56 2.62
C LEU A 63 17.58 -24.97 2.73
N HIS A 64 18.41 -25.96 2.42
CA HIS A 64 18.09 -27.36 2.68
C HIS A 64 18.37 -27.69 4.15
N ASP A 65 17.61 -28.63 4.70
CA ASP A 65 17.83 -29.17 6.05
C ASP A 65 17.74 -28.14 7.19
N PHE A 66 16.81 -27.19 7.10
CA PHE A 66 16.57 -26.20 8.16
C PHE A 66 16.05 -26.86 9.44
N ASP A 67 16.85 -26.82 10.51
CA ASP A 67 16.43 -27.19 11.87
C ASP A 67 16.01 -25.94 12.66
N MET A 68 14.71 -25.85 12.95
CA MET A 68 14.15 -24.75 13.73
C MET A 68 14.66 -24.71 15.17
N ARG A 69 14.94 -25.87 15.79
CA ARG A 69 15.43 -25.93 17.18
C ARG A 69 16.85 -25.40 17.27
N ASP A 70 17.76 -25.89 16.44
CA ASP A 70 19.13 -25.40 16.37
C ASP A 70 19.17 -23.89 16.07
N TRP A 71 18.33 -23.42 15.14
CA TRP A 71 18.24 -22.00 14.83
C TRP A 71 17.78 -21.16 16.02
N ILE A 72 16.74 -21.60 16.76
CA ILE A 72 16.26 -20.90 17.97
C ILE A 72 17.34 -20.90 19.05
N ASP A 73 17.92 -22.06 19.37
CA ASP A 73 18.90 -22.20 20.45
C ASP A 73 20.15 -21.33 20.18
N ARG A 74 20.59 -21.25 18.91
CA ARG A 74 21.70 -20.38 18.51
C ARG A 74 21.33 -18.90 18.50
N ARG A 75 20.07 -18.57 18.20
CA ARG A 75 19.60 -17.17 18.10
C ARG A 75 19.24 -16.58 19.47
N PHE A 76 18.74 -17.42 20.38
CA PHE A 76 18.22 -17.09 21.70
C PHE A 76 18.74 -18.11 22.76
N PRO A 77 20.04 -18.11 23.07
CA PRO A 77 20.66 -19.14 23.91
C PRO A 77 20.23 -19.15 25.39
N GLU A 78 19.41 -18.20 25.82
CA GLU A 78 19.01 -17.97 27.22
C GLU A 78 17.49 -18.13 27.44
N ALA A 79 16.76 -18.71 26.48
CA ALA A 79 15.30 -18.94 26.53
C ALA A 79 14.94 -20.39 26.94
#